data_AF-A0AAW2AU01-F1
#
_entry.id   AF-A0AAW2AU01-F1
#
_cell.length_a   1.000
_cell.length_b   1.000
_cell.length_c   1.000
_cell.angle_alpha   90.00
_cell.angle_beta   90.00
_cell.angle_gamma   90.00
#
_symmetry.space_group_name_H-M   'P 1'
#
loop_
_entity.id
_entity.type
_entity.pdbx_description
1 polymer ?
#
loop_
_entity_poly.entity_id
_entity_poly.type
_entity_poly.pdbx_seq_one_letter_code
_entity_poly.pdbx_strand_id
1 'polypeptide(L)'
;MVKDLAVAVFGRRMLATHSLSGKIGNANKESQPKPPLDPTKVELIIDTVLKKFPSTPRKFIRAALREKMNDEHKLLTRFLHSIFRF
;
A
#
# COMPACT_ATOMS: atom_id res chain seq x y z
N MET A 1 -9.16 -7.96 -6.14
CA MET A 1 -10.00 -7.91 -4.92
C MET A 1 -9.34 -7.21 -3.73
N VAL A 2 -8.30 -7.75 -3.08
CA VAL A 2 -7.65 -7.07 -1.92
C VAL A 2 -7.13 -5.68 -2.33
N LYS A 3 -6.53 -5.60 -3.53
CA LYS A 3 -6.03 -4.36 -4.13
C LYS A 3 -7.16 -3.33 -4.34
N ASP A 4 -8.34 -3.76 -4.77
CA ASP A 4 -9.49 -2.88 -5.04
C ASP A 4 -10.14 -2.39 -3.75
N LEU A 5 -10.27 -3.27 -2.76
CA LEU A 5 -10.74 -2.91 -1.41
C LEU A 5 -9.79 -1.91 -0.74
N ALA A 6 -8.48 -2.09 -0.88
CA ALA A 6 -7.49 -1.13 -0.39
C ALA A 6 -7.65 0.25 -1.04
N VAL A 7 -7.91 0.30 -2.34
CA VAL A 7 -8.16 1.56 -3.06
C VAL A 7 -9.46 2.21 -2.57
N ALA A 8 -10.51 1.42 -2.29
CA ALA A 8 -11.76 1.94 -1.76
C ALA A 8 -11.63 2.50 -0.33
N VAL A 9 -10.84 1.84 0.54
CA VAL A 9 -10.69 2.23 1.95
C VAL A 9 -9.70 3.39 2.16
N PHE A 10 -8.58 3.41 1.42
CA PHE A 10 -7.51 4.39 1.62
C PHE A 10 -7.42 5.42 0.49
N GLY A 11 -7.94 5.13 -0.70
CA GLY A 11 -7.72 5.94 -1.88
C GLY A 11 -6.33 5.77 -2.49
N ARG A 12 -6.22 6.02 -3.81
CA ARG A 12 -4.96 5.84 -4.56
C ARG A 12 -3.83 6.72 -4.06
N ARG A 13 -4.12 7.98 -3.73
CA ARG A 13 -3.12 8.94 -3.24
C ARG A 13 -2.48 8.51 -1.92
N MET A 14 -3.26 7.97 -1.00
CA MET A 14 -2.76 7.49 0.29
C MET A 14 -1.92 6.23 0.11
N LEU A 15 -2.35 5.29 -0.75
CA LEU A 15 -1.58 4.09 -1.09
C LEU A 15 -0.23 4.40 -1.75
N ALA A 16 -0.14 5.48 -2.54
CA ALA A 16 1.10 5.90 -3.19
C ALA A 16 2.11 6.59 -2.24
N THR A 17 1.60 7.22 -1.16
CA THR A 17 2.37 8.12 -0.28
C THR A 17 2.67 7.52 1.10
N HIS A 18 1.89 6.55 1.57
CA HIS A 18 2.07 5.90 2.86
C HIS A 18 2.85 4.58 2.75
N SER A 19 3.26 4.02 3.88
CA SER A 19 3.88 2.70 3.99
C SER A 19 3.08 1.76 4.88
N LEU A 20 3.29 0.45 4.73
CA LEU A 20 2.54 -0.56 5.50
C LEU A 20 3.00 -0.67 6.97
N SER A 21 4.13 -0.04 7.34
CA SER A 21 4.76 -0.18 8.67
C SER A 21 5.58 1.03 9.12
N GLY A 22 5.76 2.07 8.29
CA GLY A 22 6.68 3.18 8.59
C GLY A 22 8.17 2.84 8.43
N LYS A 23 8.53 1.55 8.31
CA LYS A 23 9.93 1.11 8.25
C LYS A 23 10.53 1.38 6.87
N ILE A 24 11.58 2.18 6.84
CA ILE A 24 12.48 2.30 5.69
C ILE A 24 13.16 0.94 5.50
N GLY A 25 13.04 0.36 4.30
CA GLY A 25 13.80 -0.85 3.96
C GLY A 25 15.28 -0.52 3.87
N ASN A 26 16.17 -1.47 4.22
CA ASN A 26 17.63 -1.26 4.20
C ASN A 26 18.19 -0.71 2.88
N ALA A 27 17.49 -0.94 1.77
CA ALA A 27 17.86 -0.47 0.43
C ALA A 27 17.52 1.01 0.15
N ASN A 28 16.72 1.67 1.00
CA ASN A 28 16.21 3.03 0.79
C ASN A 28 16.60 3.98 1.94
N LYS A 29 17.82 3.85 2.50
CA LYS A 29 18.30 4.67 3.63
C LYS A 29 18.23 6.19 3.39
N GLU A 30 18.19 6.63 2.13
CA GLU A 30 18.15 8.05 1.75
C GLU A 30 16.74 8.58 1.43
N SER A 31 15.71 7.72 1.44
CA SER A 31 14.33 8.17 1.17
C SER A 31 13.62 8.62 2.43
N GLN A 32 12.82 9.68 2.32
CA GLN A 32 11.98 10.16 3.41
C GLN A 32 11.06 9.04 3.92
N PRO A 33 10.96 8.85 5.26
CA PRO A 33 10.09 7.84 5.84
C PRO A 33 8.62 8.15 5.51
N LYS A 34 7.99 7.24 4.76
CA LYS A 34 6.57 7.33 4.43
C LYS A 34 5.72 7.07 5.68
N PRO A 35 4.72 7.92 5.98
CA PRO A 35 3.85 7.72 7.13
C PRO A 35 3.17 6.34 7.07
N PRO A 36 3.03 5.64 8.20
CA PRO A 36 2.37 4.33 8.22
C PRO A 36 0.87 4.48 7.90
N LEU A 37 0.29 3.49 7.21
CA LEU A 37 -1.15 3.34 7.12
C LEU A 37 -1.73 3.11 8.52
N ASP A 38 -2.97 3.59 8.73
CA ASP A 38 -3.73 3.33 9.94
C ASP A 38 -3.86 1.82 10.16
N PRO A 39 -3.22 1.26 11.21
CA PRO A 39 -3.18 -0.18 11.43
C PRO A 39 -4.59 -0.76 11.66
N THR A 40 -5.50 0.03 12.24
CA THR A 40 -6.89 -0.38 12.48
C THR A 40 -7.61 -0.64 11.17
N LYS A 41 -7.45 0.25 10.18
CA LYS A 41 -8.04 0.08 8.85
C LYS A 41 -7.40 -1.06 8.07
N VAL A 42 -6.10 -1.31 8.27
CA VAL A 42 -5.42 -2.47 7.66
C VAL A 42 -5.98 -3.78 8.20
N GLU A 43 -6.14 -3.90 9.52
CA GLU A 43 -6.74 -5.09 10.13
C GLU A 43 -8.20 -5.27 9.70
N LEU A 44 -8.98 -4.19 9.60
CA LEU A 44 -10.35 -4.25 9.09
C LEU A 44 -10.42 -4.84 7.66
N ILE A 45 -9.49 -4.46 6.78
CA ILE A 45 -9.39 -5.04 5.42
C ILE A 45 -9.05 -6.53 5.49
N ILE A 46 -8.11 -6.91 6.35
CA ILE A 46 -7.70 -8.32 6.53
C ILE A 46 -8.90 -9.14 7.00
N ASP A 47 -9.60 -8.69 8.04
CA ASP A 47 -10.76 -9.39 8.59
C ASP A 47 -11.92 -9.46 7.58
N THR A 48 -12.15 -8.40 6.80
CA THR A 48 -13.17 -8.40 5.73
C THR A 48 -12.84 -9.45 4.66
N VAL A 49 -11.56 -9.56 4.27
CA VAL A 49 -11.12 -10.55 3.28
C VAL A 49 -11.19 -11.96 3.86
N LEU A 50 -10.79 -12.17 5.11
CA LEU A 50 -10.89 -13.46 5.78
C LEU A 50 -12.34 -13.91 5.98
N LYS A 51 -13.26 -12.99 6.29
CA LYS A 51 -14.68 -13.30 6.42
C LYS A 51 -15.28 -13.81 5.11
N LYS A 52 -14.79 -13.31 3.97
CA LYS A 52 -15.25 -13.72 2.64
C LYS A 52 -14.45 -14.90 2.06
N PHE A 53 -13.19 -15.05 2.46
CA PHE A 53 -12.26 -16.09 2.00
C PHE A 53 -11.43 -16.63 3.18
N PRO A 54 -12.02 -17.48 4.03
CA PRO A 54 -11.40 -17.94 5.27
C PRO A 54 -10.12 -18.76 5.07
N SER A 55 -9.98 -19.41 3.91
CA SER A 55 -8.77 -20.19 3.56
C SER A 55 -7.57 -19.32 3.15
N THR A 56 -7.71 -17.99 3.10
CA THR A 56 -6.63 -17.10 2.65
C THR A 56 -5.66 -16.78 3.79
N PRO A 57 -4.35 -17.02 3.64
CA PRO A 57 -3.38 -16.64 4.67
C PRO A 57 -3.30 -15.12 4.86
N ARG A 58 -3.31 -14.65 6.11
CA ARG A 58 -3.08 -13.23 6.46
C ARG A 58 -1.84 -12.64 5.80
N LYS A 59 -0.76 -13.44 5.70
CA LYS A 59 0.49 -13.05 5.02
C LYS A 59 0.27 -12.68 3.55
N PHE A 60 -0.58 -13.43 2.85
CA PHE A 60 -0.90 -13.18 1.43
C PHE A 60 -1.67 -11.86 1.26
N ILE A 61 -2.63 -11.59 2.15
CA ILE A 61 -3.41 -10.34 2.13
C ILE A 61 -2.48 -9.14 2.33
N ARG A 62 -1.57 -9.21 3.31
CA ARG A 62 -0.56 -8.18 3.56
C ARG A 62 0.42 -8.02 2.40
N ALA A 63 0.79 -9.11 1.73
CA ALA A 63 1.66 -9.07 0.54
C ALA A 63 0.96 -8.36 -0.63
N ALA A 64 -0.30 -8.71 -0.92
CA ALA A 64 -1.08 -8.07 -1.96
C ALA A 64 -1.30 -6.57 -1.70
N LEU A 65 -1.49 -6.19 -0.43
CA LEU A 65 -1.58 -4.79 -0.02
C LEU A 65 -0.26 -4.04 -0.28
N ARG A 66 0.89 -4.62 0.12
CA ARG A 66 2.23 -4.05 -0.15
C ARG A 66 2.48 -3.88 -1.65
N GLU A 67 2.14 -4.89 -2.44
CA GLU A 67 2.32 -4.86 -3.89
C GLU A 67 1.53 -3.70 -4.50
N LYS A 68 0.25 -3.54 -4.11
CA LYS A 68 -0.58 -2.43 -4.59
C LYS A 68 -0.02 -1.06 -4.22
N MET A 69 0.51 -0.90 -3.00
CA MET A 69 1.15 0.35 -2.58
C MET A 69 2.39 0.66 -3.43
N ASN A 70 3.19 -0.35 -3.75
CA ASN A 70 4.34 -0.19 -4.64
C ASN A 70 3.93 0.18 -6.06
N ASP A 71 2.84 -0.40 -6.59
CA ASP A 71 2.30 -0.07 -7.90
C ASP A 71 1.86 1.40 -7.96
N GLU A 72 1.06 1.86 -7.00
CA GLU A 72 0.60 3.24 -6.91
C GLU A 72 1.77 4.22 -6.74
N HIS A 73 2.80 3.85 -5.99
CA HIS A 73 4.01 4.65 -5.86
C HIS A 73 4.78 4.77 -7.19
N LYS A 74 4.98 3.66 -7.92
CA LYS A 74 5.62 3.68 -9.24
C LYS A 74 4.84 4.55 -10.23
N LEU A 75 3.52 4.46 -10.21
CA LEU A 75 2.65 5.29 -11.05
C LEU A 75 2.79 6.78 -10.70
N LEU A 76 2.79 7.13 -9.42
CA LEU A 76 2.99 8.51 -8.98
C LEU A 76 4.37 9.05 -9.40
N THR A 77 5.43 8.27 -9.20
CA THR A 77 6.79 8.65 -9.58
C THR A 77 6.94 8.82 -11.10
N ARG A 78 6.31 7.94 -11.91
CA ARG A 78 6.28 8.09 -13.37
C ARG A 78 5.51 9.33 -13.81
N PHE A 79 4.37 9.60 -13.18
CA PHE A 79 3.56 10.78 -13.45
C PHE A 79 4.33 12.07 -13.14
N LEU A 80 4.99 12.14 -11.98
CA LEU A 80 5.82 13.29 -11.60
C LEU A 80 7.00 13.47 -12.57
N HIS A 81 7.72 12.41 -12.92
CA HIS A 81 8.79 12.50 -13.93
C HIS A 81 8.29 12.99 -15.29
N SER A 82 7.07 12.64 -15.69
CA SER A 82 6.49 13.09 -16.96
C SER A 82 6.14 14.57 -16.96
N ILE A 83 5.83 15.16 -15.80
CA ILE A 83 5.44 16.58 -15.68
C ILE A 83 6.66 17.48 -15.54
N PHE A 84 7.70 17.04 -14.84
CA PHE A 84 8.88 17.85 -14.55
C PHE A 84 10.01 17.69 -15.57
N ARG A 85 9.76 17.05 -16.72
CA ARG A 85 10.73 16.95 -17.81
C ARG A 85 10.64 18.20 -18.70
N PHE A 86 11.37 19.24 -18.32
CA PHE A 86 11.70 20.39 -19.17
C PHE A 86 13.17 20.33 -19.55
#